data_AF-A0A1G2VJ93-F1
#
_entry.id   AF-A0A1G2VJ93-F1
#
_cell.length_a   1.000
_cell.length_b   1.000
_cell.length_c   1.000
_cell.angle_alpha   90.00
_cell.angle_beta   90.00
_cell.angle_gamma   90.00
#
_symmetry.space_group_name_H-M   'P 1'
#
loop_
_entity.id
_entity.type
_entity.pdbx_description
1 polymer ?
#
loop_
_entity_poly.entity_id
_entity_poly.type
_entity_poly.pdbx_seq_one_letter_code
_entity_poly.pdbx_strand_id
1 'polypeptide(L)'
;MNRQKWLGPLLFDYADVATKEKWKLIARVMMLNAIAVPVLSIISYLVLDEKLNLISAYPQFFYPLSRFFEFFESSALQPAVMEELFYRTAVWFFTVNTIKFYSRNKDLTSLFLWLAIIIPSAYWAIVSHPIAPPVFFAGITWGWLVAKTKSWWPAVISHVLSNTFIFFIAKVLNLIAPQFLKNL
;
A
#
# COMPACT_ATOMS: atom_id res chain seq x y z
N MET A 1 2.89 38.35 -1.20
CA MET A 1 2.87 37.21 -0.26
C MET A 1 2.97 35.91 -1.07
N ASN A 2 4.12 35.24 -1.05
CA ASN A 2 4.50 34.14 -1.95
C ASN A 2 3.84 32.81 -1.52
N ARG A 3 2.70 32.43 -2.11
CA ARG A 3 2.02 31.14 -1.89
C ARG A 3 2.63 29.95 -2.64
N GLN A 4 3.79 30.10 -3.29
CA GLN A 4 4.41 29.02 -4.08
C GLN A 4 5.40 28.12 -3.31
N LYS A 5 5.72 28.42 -2.05
CA LYS A 5 6.82 27.72 -1.33
C LYS A 5 6.44 26.46 -0.55
N TRP A 6 5.15 26.19 -0.31
CA TRP A 6 4.78 25.20 0.72
C TRP A 6 4.24 23.86 0.18
N LEU A 7 3.86 23.77 -1.09
CA LEU A 7 3.28 22.53 -1.65
C LEU A 7 3.97 22.02 -2.93
N GLY A 8 4.81 22.86 -3.57
CA GLY A 8 5.42 22.57 -4.87
C GLY A 8 6.62 21.61 -4.87
N PRO A 9 7.56 21.64 -3.89
CA PRO A 9 8.77 20.81 -3.97
C PRO A 9 8.70 19.47 -3.21
N LEU A 10 7.70 19.27 -2.35
CA LEU A 10 7.73 18.19 -1.35
C LEU A 10 7.11 16.86 -1.82
N LEU A 11 6.16 16.88 -2.76
CA LEU A 11 5.38 15.69 -3.09
C LEU A 11 5.91 14.93 -4.31
N PHE A 12 6.40 15.63 -5.34
CA PHE A 12 6.88 15.02 -6.59
C PHE A 12 8.12 15.75 -7.09
N ASP A 13 9.29 15.30 -6.64
CA ASP A 13 10.53 15.62 -7.33
C ASP A 13 10.53 14.82 -8.64
N TYR A 14 10.72 15.51 -9.77
CA TYR A 14 10.37 14.98 -11.09
C TYR A 14 11.52 14.25 -11.78
N ALA A 15 12.69 14.15 -11.16
CA ALA A 15 13.73 13.24 -11.60
C ALA A 15 13.36 11.80 -11.19
N ASP A 16 13.66 10.81 -12.04
CA ASP A 16 13.63 9.43 -11.56
C ASP A 16 14.68 9.28 -10.45
N VAL A 17 14.31 8.56 -9.40
CA VAL A 17 15.16 8.40 -8.23
C VAL A 17 16.17 7.29 -8.49
N ALA A 18 17.41 7.45 -8.04
CA ALA A 18 18.41 6.40 -8.13
C ALA A 18 17.93 5.11 -7.41
N THR A 19 18.33 3.94 -7.92
CA THR A 19 17.92 2.63 -7.38
C THR A 19 18.14 2.49 -5.87
N LYS A 20 19.25 3.02 -5.34
CA LYS A 20 19.55 3.05 -3.90
C LYS A 20 18.47 3.78 -3.10
N GLU A 21 17.97 4.89 -3.62
CA GLU A 21 16.90 5.66 -2.97
C GLU A 21 15.54 4.97 -3.12
N LYS A 22 15.28 4.28 -4.24
CA LYS A 22 14.07 3.44 -4.39
C LYS A 22 13.99 2.40 -3.27
N TRP A 23 15.09 1.71 -2.95
CA TRP A 23 15.14 0.76 -1.83
C TRP A 23 14.86 1.40 -0.46
N LYS A 24 15.39 2.61 -0.21
CA LYS A 24 15.07 3.35 1.03
C LYS A 24 13.59 3.70 1.12
N LEU A 25 12.99 4.12 -0.01
CA LEU A 25 11.57 4.44 -0.07
C LEU A 25 10.70 3.20 0.14
N ILE A 26 11.06 2.06 -0.48
CA ILE A 26 10.41 0.76 -0.25
C ILE A 26 10.44 0.41 1.23
N ALA A 27 11.61 0.47 1.88
CA ALA A 27 11.72 0.15 3.30
C ALA A 27 10.84 1.06 4.18
N ARG A 28 10.80 2.37 3.88
CA ARG A 28 9.96 3.34 4.60
C ARG A 28 8.47 3.05 4.43
N VAL A 29 8.02 2.83 3.20
CA VAL A 29 6.60 2.53 2.90
C VAL A 29 6.19 1.18 3.49
N MET A 30 7.06 0.17 3.39
CA MET A 30 6.84 -1.13 4.03
C MET A 30 6.69 -0.99 5.55
N MET A 31 7.60 -0.29 6.24
CA MET A 31 7.50 -0.08 7.69
C MET A 31 6.24 0.69 8.07
N LEU A 32 5.90 1.73 7.30
CA LEU A 32 4.69 2.52 7.51
C LEU A 32 3.44 1.63 7.39
N ASN A 33 3.31 0.85 6.33
CA ASN A 33 2.16 -0.03 6.13
C ASN A 33 2.12 -1.18 7.13
N ALA A 34 3.27 -1.76 7.48
CA ALA A 34 3.37 -2.81 8.48
C ALA A 34 2.85 -2.40 9.88
N ILE A 35 2.87 -1.11 10.20
CA ILE A 35 2.34 -0.57 11.46
C ILE A 35 0.93 -0.01 11.25
N ALA A 36 0.75 0.83 10.23
CA ALA A 36 -0.51 1.54 10.01
C ALA A 36 -1.65 0.58 9.64
N VAL A 37 -1.40 -0.44 8.83
CA VAL A 37 -2.45 -1.40 8.43
C VAL A 37 -3.00 -2.15 9.64
N PRO A 38 -2.20 -2.82 10.50
CA PRO A 38 -2.73 -3.46 11.70
C PRO A 38 -3.44 -2.50 12.66
N VAL A 39 -2.87 -1.30 12.90
CA VAL A 39 -3.48 -0.30 13.80
C VAL A 39 -4.83 0.17 13.26
N LEU A 40 -4.90 0.51 11.97
CA LEU A 40 -6.14 0.93 11.33
C LEU A 40 -7.16 -0.22 11.27
N SER A 41 -6.73 -1.48 11.12
CA SER A 41 -7.62 -2.64 11.22
C SER A 41 -8.23 -2.77 12.62
N ILE A 42 -7.43 -2.62 13.68
CA ILE A 42 -7.92 -2.66 15.06
C ILE A 42 -8.88 -1.50 15.33
N ILE A 43 -8.53 -0.28 14.93
CA ILE A 43 -9.39 0.89 15.11
C ILE A 43 -10.71 0.69 14.33
N SER A 44 -10.63 0.21 13.10
CA SER A 44 -11.83 -0.05 12.28
C SER A 44 -12.72 -1.10 12.94
N TYR A 45 -12.14 -2.18 13.47
CA TYR A 45 -12.88 -3.18 14.25
C TYR A 45 -13.58 -2.59 15.48
N LEU A 46 -12.86 -1.79 16.28
CA LEU A 46 -13.40 -1.20 17.51
C LEU A 46 -14.50 -0.15 17.26
N VAL A 47 -14.44 0.57 16.13
CA VAL A 47 -15.35 1.67 15.82
C VAL A 47 -16.56 1.22 15.00
N LEU A 48 -16.39 0.23 14.11
CA LEU A 48 -17.46 -0.18 13.20
C LEU A 48 -18.39 -1.25 13.78
N ASP A 49 -18.11 -1.76 14.99
CA ASP A 49 -18.94 -2.74 15.74
C ASP A 49 -19.41 -3.94 14.90
N GLU A 50 -18.63 -4.28 13.87
CA GLU A 50 -18.84 -5.49 13.11
C GLU A 50 -18.14 -6.64 13.84
N LYS A 51 -18.83 -7.77 13.99
CA LYS A 51 -18.24 -9.06 14.42
C LYS A 51 -17.29 -9.58 13.35
N LEU A 52 -16.25 -8.81 13.05
CA LEU A 52 -15.36 -9.02 11.94
C LEU A 52 -14.28 -9.97 12.42
N ASN A 53 -14.51 -11.27 12.17
CA ASN A 53 -13.54 -12.30 12.46
C ASN A 53 -12.38 -12.18 11.46
N LEU A 54 -11.29 -11.55 11.88
CA LEU A 54 -10.11 -11.28 11.06
C LEU A 54 -9.48 -12.57 10.51
N ILE A 55 -9.58 -13.67 11.27
CA ILE A 55 -9.13 -15.00 10.83
C ILE A 55 -9.95 -15.49 9.65
N SER A 56 -11.27 -15.31 9.70
CA SER A 56 -12.17 -15.68 8.59
C SER A 56 -12.01 -14.76 7.38
N ALA A 57 -11.73 -13.47 7.60
CA ALA A 57 -11.49 -12.50 6.54
C ALA A 57 -10.16 -12.72 5.81
N TYR A 58 -9.12 -13.14 6.54
CA TYR A 58 -7.77 -13.25 6.02
C TYR A 58 -7.06 -14.56 6.45
N PRO A 59 -7.63 -15.73 6.13
CA PRO A 59 -7.14 -17.03 6.63
C PRO A 59 -5.72 -17.37 6.19
N GLN A 60 -5.29 -16.85 5.04
CA GLN A 60 -3.96 -17.09 4.48
C GLN A 60 -2.82 -16.63 5.40
N PHE A 61 -2.99 -15.55 6.16
CA PHE A 61 -1.96 -15.09 7.11
C PHE A 61 -1.80 -16.03 8.30
N PHE A 62 -2.77 -16.93 8.52
CA PHE A 62 -2.77 -17.89 9.63
C PHE A 62 -2.28 -19.28 9.23
N TYR A 63 -1.87 -19.51 7.98
CA TYR A 63 -1.25 -20.77 7.56
C TYR A 63 -0.05 -21.17 8.44
N PRO A 64 0.21 -22.47 8.70
CA PRO A 64 1.38 -22.89 9.47
C PRO A 64 2.68 -22.46 8.76
N LEU A 65 3.76 -22.25 9.53
CA LEU A 65 5.05 -21.81 9.00
C LEU A 65 5.62 -22.77 7.94
N SER A 66 5.30 -24.07 8.04
CA SER A 66 5.66 -25.08 7.04
C SER A 66 5.08 -24.82 5.64
N ARG A 67 3.99 -24.03 5.55
CA ARG A 67 3.36 -23.60 4.29
C ARG A 67 3.76 -22.19 3.89
N PHE A 68 4.89 -21.68 4.39
CA PHE A 68 5.37 -20.34 4.06
C PHE A 68 5.50 -20.09 2.56
N PHE A 69 6.09 -21.02 1.80
CA PHE A 69 6.27 -20.82 0.36
C PHE A 69 4.95 -20.74 -0.40
N GLU A 70 3.97 -21.55 0.00
CA GLU A 70 2.62 -21.49 -0.57
C GLU A 70 1.95 -20.14 -0.28
N PHE A 71 2.05 -19.64 0.96
CA PHE A 71 1.60 -18.30 1.30
C PHE A 71 2.36 -17.23 0.50
N PHE A 72 3.68 -17.33 0.42
CA PHE A 72 4.50 -16.33 -0.25
C PHE A 72 4.13 -16.21 -1.73
N GLU A 73 3.94 -17.33 -2.43
CA GLU A 73 3.55 -17.31 -3.83
C GLU A 73 2.11 -16.82 -4.04
N SER A 74 1.14 -17.45 -3.36
CA SER A 74 -0.29 -17.23 -3.61
C SER A 74 -0.87 -15.98 -2.95
N SER A 75 -0.25 -15.49 -1.88
CA SER A 75 -0.82 -14.46 -0.99
C SER A 75 0.09 -13.24 -0.81
N ALA A 76 1.39 -13.35 -1.09
CA ALA A 76 2.31 -12.20 -1.09
C ALA A 76 2.69 -11.78 -2.51
N LEU A 77 3.25 -12.67 -3.32
CA LEU A 77 3.83 -12.37 -4.63
C LEU A 77 2.76 -12.15 -5.71
N GLN A 78 1.95 -13.18 -5.98
CA GLN A 78 0.97 -13.12 -7.07
C GLN A 78 -0.05 -11.98 -6.88
N PRO A 79 -0.66 -11.79 -5.69
CA PRO A 79 -1.57 -10.67 -5.47
C PRO A 79 -0.87 -9.33 -5.64
N ALA A 80 0.31 -9.13 -5.05
CA ALA A 80 1.04 -7.87 -5.18
C ALA A 80 1.36 -7.52 -6.64
N VAL A 81 1.75 -8.50 -7.45
CA VAL A 81 1.99 -8.26 -8.88
C VAL A 81 0.69 -7.87 -9.58
N MET A 82 -0.38 -8.65 -9.41
CA MET A 82 -1.64 -8.43 -10.13
C MET A 82 -2.35 -7.14 -9.69
N GLU A 83 -2.46 -6.93 -8.38
CA GLU A 83 -3.12 -5.76 -7.80
C GLU A 83 -2.36 -4.48 -8.11
N GLU A 84 -1.03 -4.45 -7.97
CA GLU A 84 -0.29 -3.22 -8.28
C GLU A 84 -0.28 -2.92 -9.78
N LEU A 85 -0.19 -3.94 -10.65
CA LEU A 85 -0.34 -3.72 -12.10
C LEU A 85 -1.75 -3.19 -12.42
N PHE A 86 -2.80 -3.74 -11.83
CA PHE A 86 -4.16 -3.29 -12.11
C PHE A 86 -4.44 -1.89 -11.56
N TYR A 87 -4.20 -1.66 -10.27
CA TYR A 87 -4.58 -0.42 -9.58
C TYR A 87 -3.58 0.73 -9.77
N ARG A 88 -2.31 0.47 -10.14
CA ARG A 88 -1.28 1.52 -10.31
C ARG A 88 -0.89 1.80 -11.75
N THR A 89 -1.43 1.08 -12.73
CA THR A 89 -1.15 1.38 -14.15
C THR A 89 -1.53 2.80 -14.51
N ALA A 90 -2.69 3.30 -14.05
CA ALA A 90 -3.08 4.69 -14.27
C ALA A 90 -2.07 5.67 -13.66
N VAL A 91 -1.65 5.45 -12.41
CA VAL A 91 -0.65 6.29 -11.71
C VAL A 91 0.65 6.34 -12.50
N TRP A 92 1.18 5.18 -12.90
CA TRP A 92 2.42 5.11 -13.67
C TRP A 92 2.29 5.78 -15.04
N PHE A 93 1.18 5.52 -15.75
CA PHE A 93 0.94 6.13 -17.06
C PHE A 93 0.96 7.66 -16.94
N PHE A 94 0.26 8.24 -15.97
CA PHE A 94 0.32 9.68 -15.72
C PHE A 94 1.71 10.13 -15.28
N THR A 95 2.42 9.36 -14.46
CA THR A 95 3.76 9.71 -13.95
C THR A 95 4.87 9.67 -15.01
N VAL A 96 4.79 8.78 -15.99
CA VAL A 96 5.77 8.69 -17.09
C VAL A 96 5.44 9.71 -18.18
N ASN A 97 4.16 9.92 -18.47
CA ASN A 97 3.71 10.88 -19.48
C ASN A 97 3.57 12.31 -18.96
N THR A 98 3.76 12.55 -17.66
CA THR A 98 3.62 13.88 -17.07
C THR A 98 4.59 14.88 -17.69
N ILE A 99 5.73 14.43 -18.21
CA ILE A 99 6.71 15.27 -18.93
C ILE A 99 6.05 16.04 -20.11
N LYS A 100 4.99 15.51 -20.73
CA LYS A 100 4.30 16.17 -21.86
C LYS A 100 3.18 17.14 -21.44
N PHE A 101 2.41 16.78 -20.41
CA PHE A 101 1.31 17.62 -19.89
C PHE A 101 1.79 18.78 -19.00
N TYR A 102 2.96 18.64 -18.39
CA TYR A 102 3.51 19.59 -17.42
C TYR A 102 3.89 20.94 -18.01
N SER A 103 4.13 21.03 -19.33
CA SER A 103 4.52 22.28 -19.99
C SER A 103 3.48 23.40 -19.88
N ARG A 104 2.24 23.09 -19.46
CA ARG A 104 1.13 24.06 -19.40
C ARG A 104 0.57 24.38 -18.01
N ASN A 105 0.47 23.42 -17.07
CA ASN A 105 -0.08 23.69 -15.71
C ASN A 105 0.33 22.65 -14.65
N LYS A 106 1.06 23.08 -13.61
CA LYS A 106 1.58 22.22 -12.52
C LYS A 106 0.49 21.75 -11.54
N ASP A 107 -0.45 22.62 -11.21
CA ASP A 107 -1.48 22.34 -10.21
C ASP A 107 -2.48 21.29 -10.74
N LEU A 108 -2.87 21.44 -12.00
CA LEU A 108 -3.76 20.50 -12.67
C LEU A 108 -3.12 19.11 -12.81
N THR A 109 -1.82 19.08 -13.10
CA THR A 109 -1.05 17.83 -13.16
C THR A 109 -1.01 17.11 -11.81
N SER A 110 -0.76 17.87 -10.73
CA SER A 110 -0.78 17.33 -9.37
C SER A 110 -2.16 16.79 -9.00
N LEU A 111 -3.24 17.50 -9.36
CA LEU A 111 -4.61 17.05 -9.13
C LEU A 111 -4.90 15.73 -9.83
N PHE A 112 -4.59 15.60 -11.13
CA PHE A 112 -4.82 14.35 -11.86
C PHE A 112 -4.02 13.17 -11.31
N LEU A 113 -2.77 13.41 -10.89
CA LEU A 113 -1.94 12.38 -10.28
C LEU A 113 -2.54 11.91 -8.94
N TRP A 114 -3.03 12.83 -8.11
CA TRP A 114 -3.72 12.47 -6.87
C TRP A 114 -5.02 11.73 -7.13
N LEU A 115 -5.82 12.13 -8.11
CA LEU A 115 -7.03 11.40 -8.48
C LEU A 115 -6.70 9.98 -8.97
N ALA A 116 -5.64 9.82 -9.76
CA ALA A 116 -5.16 8.52 -10.21
C ALA A 116 -4.64 7.63 -9.06
N ILE A 117 -4.25 8.20 -7.92
CA ILE A 117 -3.87 7.45 -6.72
C ILE A 117 -5.11 7.13 -5.87
N ILE A 118 -5.94 8.14 -5.58
CA ILE A 118 -7.04 8.05 -4.63
C ILE A 118 -8.16 7.17 -5.16
N ILE A 119 -8.61 7.36 -6.40
CA ILE A 119 -9.76 6.64 -6.96
C ILE A 119 -9.52 5.12 -7.00
N PRO A 120 -8.40 4.61 -7.56
CA PRO A 120 -8.14 3.17 -7.57
C PRO A 120 -7.92 2.60 -6.16
N SER A 121 -7.33 3.38 -5.23
CA SER A 121 -7.14 2.94 -3.85
C SER A 121 -8.47 2.82 -3.10
N ALA A 122 -9.39 3.77 -3.31
CA ALA A 122 -10.73 3.72 -2.72
C ALA A 122 -11.53 2.54 -3.30
N TYR A 123 -11.46 2.35 -4.61
CA TYR A 123 -12.14 1.24 -5.27
C TYR A 123 -11.61 -0.12 -4.80
N TRP A 124 -10.29 -0.32 -4.72
CA TRP A 124 -9.68 -1.53 -4.17
C TRP A 124 -10.10 -1.77 -2.70
N ALA A 125 -10.08 -0.74 -1.88
CA ALA A 125 -10.46 -0.83 -0.47
C ALA A 125 -11.92 -1.24 -0.25
N ILE A 126 -12.85 -0.71 -1.05
CA ILE A 126 -14.29 -0.93 -0.88
C ILE A 126 -14.71 -2.28 -1.48
N VAL A 127 -14.14 -2.67 -2.62
CA VAL A 127 -14.61 -3.83 -3.38
C VAL A 127 -13.92 -5.13 -2.95
N SER A 128 -12.66 -5.06 -2.53
CA SER A 128 -11.84 -6.26 -2.35
C SER A 128 -11.66 -6.68 -0.90
N HIS A 129 -12.05 -5.84 0.07
CA HIS A 129 -11.68 -6.06 1.47
C HIS A 129 -12.79 -5.73 2.47
N PRO A 130 -12.96 -6.53 3.52
CA PRO A 130 -13.94 -6.28 4.57
C PRO A 130 -13.60 -5.05 5.43
N ILE A 131 -12.33 -4.65 5.49
CA ILE A 131 -11.89 -3.45 6.24
C ILE A 131 -11.26 -2.44 5.27
N ALA A 132 -12.08 -1.50 4.80
CA ALA A 132 -11.65 -0.53 3.79
C ALA A 132 -10.56 0.47 4.24
N PRO A 133 -10.61 1.08 5.45
CA PRO A 133 -9.62 2.10 5.83
C PRO A 133 -8.13 1.70 5.78
N PRO A 134 -7.68 0.55 6.33
CA PRO A 134 -6.28 0.13 6.27
C PRO A 134 -5.81 -0.12 4.83
N VAL A 135 -6.67 -0.73 4.02
CA VAL A 135 -6.38 -1.06 2.61
C VAL A 135 -6.28 0.20 1.76
N PHE A 136 -7.19 1.16 1.99
CA PHE A 136 -7.15 2.46 1.33
C PHE A 136 -5.84 3.19 1.60
N PHE A 137 -5.41 3.20 2.86
CA PHE A 137 -4.15 3.82 3.27
C PHE A 137 -2.94 3.15 2.61
N ALA A 138 -2.88 1.81 2.64
CA ALA A 138 -1.83 1.05 1.94
C ALA A 138 -1.82 1.40 0.44
N GLY A 139 -3.00 1.49 -0.17
CA GLY A 139 -3.10 1.83 -1.58
C GLY A 139 -2.59 3.22 -1.93
N ILE A 140 -2.87 4.23 -1.09
CA ILE A 140 -2.32 5.58 -1.28
C ILE A 140 -0.79 5.55 -1.22
N THR A 141 -0.20 4.87 -0.24
CA THR A 141 1.26 4.89 -0.05
C THR A 141 2.00 4.19 -1.19
N TRP A 142 1.46 3.09 -1.73
CA TRP A 142 2.03 2.43 -2.92
C TRP A 142 1.81 3.24 -4.19
N GLY A 143 0.65 3.88 -4.37
CA GLY A 143 0.42 4.83 -5.46
C GLY A 143 1.40 6.00 -5.43
N TRP A 144 1.64 6.57 -4.24
CA TRP A 144 2.67 7.58 -4.04
C TRP A 144 4.07 7.04 -4.39
N LEU A 145 4.39 5.79 -4.02
CA LEU A 145 5.67 5.18 -4.34
C LEU A 145 5.88 5.03 -5.86
N VAL A 146 4.85 4.61 -6.61
CA VAL A 146 4.89 4.57 -8.08
C VAL A 146 5.11 5.97 -8.65
N ALA A 147 4.36 6.96 -8.16
CA ALA A 147 4.49 8.33 -8.61
C ALA A 147 5.88 8.93 -8.33
N LYS A 148 6.44 8.64 -7.15
CA LYS A 148 7.76 9.13 -6.74
C LYS A 148 8.90 8.44 -7.49
N THR A 149 8.76 7.16 -7.82
CA THR A 149 9.82 6.33 -8.43
C THR A 149 9.66 6.11 -9.93
N LYS A 150 8.57 6.64 -10.52
CA LYS A 150 8.20 6.47 -11.93
C LYS A 150 8.21 5.02 -12.40
N SER A 151 7.99 4.08 -11.50
CA SER A 151 8.13 2.66 -11.76
C SER A 151 7.18 1.84 -10.90
N TRP A 152 6.69 0.73 -11.43
CA TRP A 152 5.79 -0.17 -10.71
C TRP A 152 6.51 -1.05 -9.70
N TRP A 153 7.72 -1.52 -10.03
CA TRP A 153 8.40 -2.55 -9.24
C TRP A 153 8.61 -2.15 -7.77
N PRO A 154 8.86 -0.88 -7.39
CA PRO A 154 9.01 -0.53 -5.98
C PRO A 154 7.71 -0.73 -5.19
N ALA A 155 6.55 -0.44 -5.78
CA ALA A 155 5.25 -0.70 -5.16
C ALA A 155 5.00 -2.20 -5.03
N VAL A 156 5.25 -2.98 -6.10
CA VAL A 156 5.14 -4.45 -6.05
C VAL A 156 6.00 -5.03 -4.94
N ILE A 157 7.30 -4.69 -4.89
CA ILE A 157 8.20 -5.21 -3.86
C ILE A 157 7.75 -4.76 -2.47
N SER A 158 7.36 -3.49 -2.30
CA SER A 158 6.87 -3.00 -1.00
C SER A 158 5.61 -3.74 -0.54
N HIS A 159 4.71 -4.09 -1.46
CA HIS A 159 3.50 -4.86 -1.18
C HIS A 159 3.85 -6.29 -0.78
N VAL A 160 4.67 -7.01 -1.56
CA VAL A 160 5.14 -8.36 -1.22
C VAL A 160 5.77 -8.39 0.17
N LEU A 161 6.66 -7.45 0.47
CA LEU A 161 7.32 -7.35 1.77
C LEU A 161 6.33 -7.04 2.89
N SER A 162 5.34 -6.19 2.66
CA SER A 162 4.31 -5.88 3.67
C SER A 162 3.48 -7.12 4.00
N ASN A 163 3.00 -7.88 3.00
CA ASN A 163 2.24 -9.10 3.23
C ASN A 163 3.09 -10.17 3.93
N THR A 164 4.34 -10.33 3.50
CA THR A 164 5.29 -11.25 4.14
C THR A 164 5.54 -10.87 5.60
N PHE A 165 5.72 -9.59 5.89
CA PHE A 165 5.95 -9.11 7.23
C PHE A 165 4.73 -9.32 8.14
N ILE A 166 3.53 -9.02 7.65
CA ILE A 166 2.27 -9.26 8.38
C ILE A 166 2.11 -10.75 8.72
N PHE A 167 2.45 -11.66 7.79
CA PHE A 167 2.44 -13.11 8.05
C PHE A 167 3.34 -13.48 9.23
N PHE A 168 4.57 -12.96 9.28
CA PHE A 168 5.49 -13.23 10.39
C PHE A 168 5.02 -12.60 11.71
N ILE A 169 4.46 -11.38 11.68
CA ILE A 169 3.83 -10.78 12.87
C ILE A 169 2.73 -11.70 13.39
N ALA A 170 1.86 -12.21 12.52
CA ALA A 170 0.78 -13.11 12.93
C ALA A 170 1.33 -14.38 13.60
N LYS A 171 2.49 -14.91 13.17
CA LYS A 171 3.18 -16.02 13.87
C LYS A 171 3.69 -15.63 15.23
N VAL A 172 4.35 -14.48 15.35
CA VAL A 172 4.84 -13.99 16.64
C VAL A 172 3.67 -13.79 17.60
N LEU A 173 2.59 -13.15 17.17
CA LEU A 173 1.38 -12.94 17.97
C LEU A 173 0.73 -14.26 18.42
N ASN A 174 0.70 -15.28 17.55
CA ASN A 174 0.18 -16.59 17.92
C ASN A 174 1.03 -17.29 18.98
N LEU A 175 2.34 -17.02 19.02
CA LEU A 175 3.24 -17.56 20.04
C LEU A 175 3.11 -16.83 21.39
N ILE A 176 3.01 -15.50 21.38
CA ILE A 176 3.07 -14.69 22.61
C ILE A 176 1.70 -14.35 23.21
N ALA A 177 0.63 -14.35 22.39
CA ALA A 177 -0.72 -13.96 22.80
C ALA A 177 -1.81 -14.78 22.07
N PRO A 178 -1.82 -16.12 22.20
CA PRO A 178 -2.76 -16.98 21.47
C PRO A 178 -4.23 -16.70 21.81
N GLN A 179 -4.52 -16.16 23.01
CA GLN A 179 -5.87 -15.78 23.44
C GLN A 179 -6.36 -14.50 22.74
N PHE A 180 -5.45 -13.59 22.41
CA PHE A 180 -5.78 -12.35 21.69
C PHE A 180 -6.26 -12.65 20.27
N LEU A 181 -5.60 -13.58 19.58
CA LEU A 181 -6.03 -14.02 18.24
C LEU A 181 -7.38 -14.76 18.24
N LYS A 182 -7.76 -15.44 19.35
CA LYS A 182 -9.07 -16.11 19.44
C LYS A 182 -10.24 -15.12 19.58
N ASN A 183 -9.95 -13.88 19.95
CA ASN A 183 -10.92 -12.82 20.21
C ASN A 183 -10.93 -11.73 19.10
N LEU A 184 -10.05 -11.86 18.10
CA LEU A 184 -10.01 -11.09 16.85
C LEU A 184 -10.67 -11.89 15.71
#